data_AF-A0A3B9GUR2-F1
#
_entry.id   AF-A0A3B9GUR2-F1
#
_cell.length_a   1.000
_cell.length_b   1.000
_cell.length_c   1.000
_cell.angle_alpha   90.00
_cell.angle_beta   90.00
_cell.angle_gamma   90.00
#
_symmetry.space_group_name_H-M   'P 1'
#
loop_
_entity.id
_entity.type
_entity.pdbx_description
1 polymer ?
#
loop_
_entity_poly.entity_id
_entity_poly.type
_entity_poly.pdbx_seq_one_letter_code
_entity_poly.pdbx_strand_id
1 'polypeptide(L)'
;FLAMEEAGESFAGYCWDVVGGAPIVNEWTHFRQAPTSTDWSAAMSKDLKKRGFKFVGPTIVYAWAQAVGMVNDHDVTCPRHREVQELAA
;
A
#
# COMPACT_ATOMS: atom_id res chain seq x y z
N PHE A 1 3.42 11.67 11.59
CA PHE A 1 4.35 12.04 10.52
C PHE A 1 5.53 12.83 11.08
N LEU A 2 5.38 14.11 11.49
CA LEU A 2 6.52 14.90 12.00
C LEU A 2 7.29 14.22 13.14
N ALA A 3 6.60 13.61 14.10
CA ALA A 3 7.26 12.85 15.17
C ALA A 3 8.08 11.64 14.69
N MET A 4 7.76 11.04 13.52
CA MET A 4 8.57 9.98 12.92
C MET A 4 9.84 10.58 12.31
N GLU A 5 9.70 11.68 11.56
CA GLU A 5 10.85 12.37 10.95
C GLU A 5 11.83 12.90 12.00
N GLU A 6 11.30 13.49 13.09
CA GLU A 6 12.10 13.96 14.24
C GLU A 6 12.83 12.80 14.93
N ALA A 7 12.28 11.59 14.90
CA ALA A 7 12.92 10.37 15.42
C ALA A 7 13.89 9.72 14.41
N GLY A 8 14.11 10.32 13.23
CA GLY A 8 14.98 9.79 12.18
C GLY A 8 14.33 8.67 11.35
N GLU A 9 13.02 8.48 11.45
CA GLU A 9 12.28 7.46 10.71
C GLU A 9 11.65 8.07 9.44
N SER A 10 12.11 7.62 8.27
CA SER A 10 11.49 7.99 7.00
C SER A 10 10.09 7.38 6.90
N PHE A 11 9.07 8.23 6.69
CA PHE A 11 7.71 7.73 6.46
C PHE A 11 7.63 6.90 5.17
N ALA A 12 8.31 7.33 4.10
CA ALA A 12 8.34 6.58 2.85
C ALA A 12 9.04 5.22 3.02
N GLY A 13 10.19 5.20 3.71
CA GLY A 13 10.89 3.94 4.04
C GLY A 13 10.01 2.99 4.85
N TYR A 14 9.41 3.49 5.93
CA TYR A 14 8.43 2.76 6.74
C TYR A 14 7.30 2.15 5.90
N CYS A 15 6.73 2.93 4.98
CA CYS A 15 5.64 2.44 4.12
C CYS A 15 6.12 1.34 3.17
N TRP A 16 7.24 1.53 2.48
CA TRP A 16 7.76 0.55 1.51
C TRP A 16 8.27 -0.74 2.17
N ASP A 17 8.79 -0.67 3.39
CA ASP A 17 9.20 -1.86 4.15
C ASP A 17 8.04 -2.84 4.38
N VAL A 18 6.80 -2.34 4.51
CA VAL A 18 5.60 -3.18 4.69
C VAL A 18 5.37 -4.10 3.49
N VAL A 19 5.76 -3.68 2.29
CA VAL A 19 5.61 -4.45 1.05
C VAL A 19 6.94 -5.01 0.53
N GLY A 20 8.00 -4.98 1.34
CA GLY A 20 9.30 -5.53 0.98
C GLY A 20 10.09 -4.69 -0.03
N GLY A 21 9.82 -3.38 -0.12
CA GLY A 21 10.58 -2.45 -0.96
C GLY A 21 10.21 -2.42 -2.43
N ALA A 22 9.24 -3.23 -2.87
CA ALA A 22 8.75 -3.27 -4.25
C ALA A 22 7.22 -3.35 -4.29
N PRO A 23 6.56 -2.89 -5.36
CA PRO A 23 5.11 -3.02 -5.48
C PRO A 23 4.66 -4.48 -5.45
N ILE A 24 3.57 -4.75 -4.73
CA ILE A 24 2.85 -6.03 -4.84
C ILE A 24 2.05 -6.00 -6.14
N VAL A 25 2.40 -6.86 -7.09
CA VAL A 25 1.68 -6.98 -8.37
C VAL A 25 0.74 -8.17 -8.29
N ASN A 26 -0.56 -7.91 -8.36
CA ASN A 26 -1.57 -8.96 -8.43
C ASN A 26 -2.05 -9.14 -9.88
N GLU A 27 -2.66 -10.29 -10.17
CA GLU A 27 -3.14 -10.68 -11.50
C GLU A 27 -4.65 -10.93 -11.50
N TRP A 28 -5.42 -9.94 -11.04
CA TRP A 28 -6.87 -10.05 -11.02
C TRP A 28 -7.45 -10.02 -12.43
N THR A 29 -8.32 -10.97 -12.76
CA THR A 29 -9.05 -10.93 -14.04
C THR A 29 -10.23 -9.97 -14.00
N HIS A 30 -10.64 -9.53 -12.80
CA HIS A 30 -11.72 -8.61 -12.57
C HIS A 30 -11.57 -7.93 -11.19
N PHE A 31 -11.79 -6.61 -11.11
CA PHE A 31 -11.41 -5.81 -9.93
C PHE A 31 -12.09 -6.24 -8.63
N ARG A 32 -13.28 -6.81 -8.73
CA ARG A 32 -14.04 -7.37 -7.58
C ARG A 32 -13.35 -8.56 -6.89
N GLN A 33 -12.33 -9.16 -7.52
CA GLN A 33 -11.52 -10.21 -6.89
C GLN A 33 -10.49 -9.64 -5.93
N ALA A 34 -10.06 -8.38 -6.14
CA ALA A 34 -9.13 -7.72 -5.25
C ALA A 34 -9.75 -7.59 -3.85
N PRO A 35 -8.98 -7.88 -2.78
CA PRO A 35 -9.47 -7.74 -1.42
C PRO A 35 -9.67 -6.25 -1.10
N THR A 36 -10.52 -5.95 -0.11
CA THR A 36 -10.65 -4.58 0.42
C THR A 36 -9.69 -4.32 1.59
N SER A 37 -9.07 -5.36 2.13
CA SER A 37 -8.02 -5.30 3.15
C SER A 37 -7.23 -6.60 3.19
N THR A 38 -6.01 -6.57 3.70
CA THR A 38 -5.14 -7.74 3.86
C THR A 38 -4.58 -7.79 5.28
N ASP A 39 -3.94 -8.90 5.64
CA ASP A 39 -3.26 -9.03 6.94
C ASP A 39 -2.19 -7.95 7.14
N TRP A 40 -1.43 -7.63 6.09
CA TRP A 40 -0.42 -6.57 6.15
C TRP A 40 -1.07 -5.19 6.31
N SER A 41 -2.21 -4.90 5.66
CA SER A 41 -2.88 -3.60 5.80
C SER A 41 -3.52 -3.45 7.19
N ALA A 42 -3.97 -4.55 7.79
CA ALA A 42 -4.42 -4.59 9.17
C ALA A 42 -3.27 -4.35 10.17
N ALA A 43 -2.10 -4.95 9.93
CA ALA A 43 -0.90 -4.73 10.74
C ALA A 43 -0.43 -3.26 10.67
N MET A 44 -0.31 -2.70 9.46
CA MET A 44 0.05 -1.30 9.25
C MET A 44 -0.99 -0.34 9.85
N SER A 45 -2.30 -0.63 9.70
CA SER A 45 -3.37 0.14 10.35
C SER A 45 -3.20 0.20 11.88
N LYS A 46 -2.92 -0.94 12.51
CA LYS A 46 -2.70 -1.02 13.96
C LYS A 46 -1.48 -0.20 14.38
N ASP A 47 -0.41 -0.25 13.61
CA ASP A 47 0.83 0.45 13.89
C ASP A 47 0.69 1.97 13.69
N LEU A 48 0.10 2.41 12.58
CA LEU A 48 -0.23 3.83 12.33
C LEU A 48 -1.11 4.41 13.44
N LYS A 49 -2.10 3.65 13.95
CA LYS A 49 -2.91 4.06 15.11
C LYS A 49 -2.07 4.28 16.37
N LYS A 50 -1.10 3.39 16.65
CA LYS A 50 -0.17 3.54 17.78
C LYS A 50 0.70 4.78 17.63
N ARG A 51 1.07 5.13 16.39
CA ARG A 51 1.84 6.32 16.03
C ARG A 51 1.02 7.61 15.98
N GLY A 52 -0.25 7.56 16.39
CA GLY A 52 -1.11 8.72 16.53
C GLY A 52 -1.92 9.11 15.28
N PHE A 53 -1.75 8.41 14.15
CA PHE A 53 -2.59 8.63 12.98
C PHE A 53 -4.06 8.26 13.26
N LYS A 54 -4.97 8.98 12.61
CA LYS A 54 -6.43 8.81 12.73
C LYS A 54 -7.02 8.54 11.35
N PHE A 55 -8.21 7.92 11.30
CA PHE A 55 -8.83 7.51 10.04
C PHE A 55 -7.94 6.61 9.16
N VAL A 56 -7.18 5.73 9.80
CA VAL A 56 -6.28 4.77 9.14
C VAL A 56 -6.76 3.34 9.37
N GLY A 57 -8.02 3.05 9.05
CA GLY A 57 -8.56 1.67 9.11
C GLY A 57 -7.90 0.74 8.08
N PRO A 58 -7.93 -0.59 8.26
CA PRO A 58 -7.27 -1.54 7.34
C PRO A 58 -7.67 -1.37 5.87
N THR A 59 -8.95 -1.08 5.62
CA THR A 59 -9.46 -0.79 4.27
C THR A 59 -8.93 0.53 3.71
N ILE A 60 -8.83 1.57 4.54
CA ILE A 60 -8.27 2.86 4.12
C ILE A 60 -6.79 2.70 3.78
N VAL A 61 -6.04 1.97 4.61
CA VAL A 61 -4.62 1.69 4.39
C VAL A 61 -4.41 0.90 3.10
N TYR A 62 -5.22 -0.13 2.85
CA TYR A 62 -5.13 -0.92 1.61
C TYR A 62 -5.46 -0.06 0.38
N ALA A 63 -6.56 0.69 0.41
CA ALA A 63 -6.95 1.58 -0.67
C ALA A 63 -5.91 2.68 -0.95
N TRP A 64 -5.30 3.23 0.11
CA TRP A 64 -4.21 4.19 -0.01
C TRP A 64 -2.98 3.56 -0.67
N ALA A 65 -2.59 2.35 -0.26
CA ALA A 65 -1.46 1.63 -0.85
C ALA A 65 -1.66 1.32 -2.34
N GLN A 66 -2.89 0.97 -2.75
CA GLN A 66 -3.25 0.87 -4.16
C GLN A 66 -3.05 2.21 -4.88
N ALA A 67 -3.56 3.30 -4.30
CA ALA A 67 -3.49 4.64 -4.90
C ALA A 67 -2.06 5.19 -5.04
N VAL A 68 -1.16 4.87 -4.10
CA VAL A 68 0.24 5.31 -4.14
C VAL A 68 1.18 4.34 -4.87
N GLY A 69 0.65 3.26 -5.46
CA GLY A 69 1.42 2.31 -6.26
C GLY A 69 2.22 1.28 -5.46
N MET A 70 2.00 1.17 -4.15
CA MET A 70 2.56 0.06 -3.35
C MET A 70 1.89 -1.28 -3.69
N VAL A 71 0.65 -1.22 -4.19
CA VAL A 71 -0.09 -2.38 -4.69
C VAL A 71 -0.60 -2.06 -6.10
N ASN A 72 -0.29 -2.93 -7.06
CA ASN A 72 -0.88 -2.90 -8.39
C ASN A 72 -2.02 -3.92 -8.44
N ASP A 73 -3.24 -3.43 -8.22
CA ASP A 73 -4.49 -4.19 -8.31
C ASP A 73 -5.28 -3.87 -9.59
N HIS A 74 -4.64 -3.28 -10.60
CA HIS A 74 -5.28 -3.16 -11.90
C HIS A 74 -5.67 -4.56 -12.43
N ASP A 75 -6.83 -4.65 -13.07
CA ASP A 75 -7.20 -5.86 -13.79
C ASP A 75 -6.14 -6.16 -14.87
N VAL A 76 -5.82 -7.43 -15.10
CA VAL A 76 -4.78 -7.84 -16.08
C VAL A 76 -5.06 -7.38 -17.51
N THR A 77 -6.32 -7.04 -17.81
CA THR A 77 -6.75 -6.49 -19.11
C THR A 77 -6.73 -4.95 -19.15
N CYS A 78 -6.50 -4.29 -18.01
CA CYS A 78 -6.34 -2.84 -17.94
C CYS A 78 -5.04 -2.44 -18.65
N PRO A 79 -5.05 -1.45 -19.55
CA PRO A 79 -3.83 -1.02 -20.25
C PRO A 79 -2.73 -0.52 -19.30
N ARG A 80 -3.10 -0.09 -18.08
CA ARG A 80 -2.15 0.37 -17.07
C ARG A 80 -1.48 -0.76 -16.27
N HIS A 81 -2.01 -1.99 -16.28
CA HIS A 81 -1.50 -3.08 -15.43
C HIS A 81 -0.02 -3.35 -15.67
N ARG A 82 0.40 -3.39 -16.93
CA ARG A 82 1.80 -3.55 -17.33
C ARG A 82 2.60 -2.26 -17.23
N GLU A 83 2.05 -1.14 -17.71
CA GLU A 83 2.76 0.14 -17.76
C GLU A 83 3.23 0.60 -16.38
N VAL A 84 2.44 0.40 -15.32
CA VAL A 84 2.83 0.83 -13.96
C VAL A 84 3.87 -0.09 -13.32
N GLN A 85 4.03 -1.34 -13.79
CA GLN A 85 5.12 -2.21 -13.36
C GLN A 85 6.46 -1.73 -13.92
N GLU A 86 6.45 -1.27 -15.18
CA GLU A 86 7.65 -0.77 -15.86
C GLU A 86 8.16 0.55 -15.25
N LEU A 87 7.30 1.33 -14.56
CA LEU A 87 7.69 2.54 -13.82
C LEU A 87 8.40 2.25 -12.49
N ALA A 88 8.22 1.04 -11.95
CA ALA A 88 8.75 0.64 -10.65
C ALA A 88 10.10 -0.10 -10.74
N ALA A 89 10.59 -0.38 -11.96
CA ALA A 89 11.88 -1.01 -12.25
C ALA A 89 13.00 0.02 -12.41
#